data_AF-A0A7S1RZF1-F1
#
_entry.id   AF-A0A7S1RZF1-F1
#
_cell.length_a   1.000
_cell.length_b   1.000
_cell.length_c   1.000
_cell.angle_alpha   90.00
_cell.angle_beta   90.00
_cell.angle_gamma   90.00
#
_symmetry.space_group_name_H-M   'P 1'
#
loop_
_entity.id
_entity.type
_entity.pdbx_description
1 polymer ?
#
loop_
_entity_poly.entity_id
_entity_poly.type
_entity_poly.pdbx_seq_one_letter_code
_entity_poly.pdbx_strand_id
1 'polypeptide(L)'
;GEPAYRGDADQDPTTAELVALCQKIAKEDPLFVLKLAYYVRNTLTFRNTTNFLLATAVKIDACRPFVRTALPKCTNLPTDLLELWSFWRKLSGGISLPSCLKKGILDKFGEFSEYQLGKYLNAKVPKPAPAAPAGGKKGKGKD
;
A
#
# COMPACT_ATOMS: atom_id res chain seq x y z
N GLY A 1 7.11 17.42 -23.95
CA GLY A 1 5.95 16.77 -23.32
C GLY A 1 6.44 16.08 -22.07
N GLU A 2 5.76 16.25 -20.94
CA GLU A 2 6.10 15.50 -19.73
C GLU A 2 5.98 14.00 -20.03
N PRO A 3 6.98 13.18 -19.69
CA PRO A 3 6.86 11.74 -19.82
C PRO A 3 5.73 11.30 -18.90
N ALA A 4 4.62 10.85 -19.50
CA ALA A 4 3.54 10.24 -18.76
C ALA A 4 4.07 8.92 -18.18
N TYR A 5 4.41 8.91 -16.90
CA TYR A 5 4.75 7.70 -16.12
C TYR A 5 3.58 6.66 -16.07
N ARG A 6 2.52 6.89 -16.84
CA ARG A 6 1.28 6.11 -16.88
C ARG A 6 1.18 5.12 -18.05
N GLY A 7 2.11 5.11 -18.99
CA GLY A 7 2.12 4.16 -20.11
C GLY A 7 3.16 3.06 -19.89
N ASP A 8 2.74 1.81 -19.79
CA ASP A 8 3.54 0.60 -20.01
C ASP A 8 4.98 0.59 -19.42
N ALA A 9 5.15 1.06 -18.19
CA ALA A 9 6.43 1.10 -17.47
C ALA A 9 7.15 -0.28 -17.39
N ASP A 10 6.40 -1.36 -17.62
CA ASP A 10 6.85 -2.74 -17.61
C ASP A 10 7.74 -3.06 -18.83
N GLN A 11 7.69 -2.24 -19.90
CA GLN A 11 8.51 -2.31 -21.12
C GLN A 11 9.48 -1.12 -21.25
N ASP A 12 9.49 -0.21 -20.28
CA ASP A 12 10.40 0.94 -20.28
C ASP A 12 11.83 0.47 -19.95
N PRO A 13 12.82 0.66 -20.84
CA PRO A 13 14.21 0.33 -20.57
C PRO A 13 14.72 0.97 -19.28
N THR A 14 14.20 2.15 -18.92
CA THR A 14 14.53 2.86 -17.68
C THR A 14 14.09 2.07 -16.44
N THR A 15 12.88 1.49 -16.45
CA THR A 15 12.38 0.67 -15.35
C THR A 15 13.21 -0.60 -15.18
N ALA A 16 13.56 -1.25 -16.28
CA ALA A 16 14.40 -2.45 -16.26
C ALA A 16 15.80 -2.14 -15.68
N GLU A 17 16.39 -1.02 -16.09
CA GLU A 17 17.67 -0.53 -15.57
C GLU A 17 17.60 -0.24 -14.05
N LEU A 18 16.54 0.45 -13.60
CA LEU A 18 16.34 0.73 -12.17
C LEU A 18 16.22 -0.54 -11.33
N VAL A 19 15.48 -1.56 -11.82
CA VAL A 19 15.37 -2.85 -11.14
C VAL A 19 16.73 -3.55 -11.08
N ALA A 20 17.51 -3.52 -12.17
CA ALA A 20 18.85 -4.12 -12.22
C ALA A 20 19.82 -3.42 -11.26
N LEU A 21 19.77 -2.09 -11.16
CA LEU A 21 20.56 -1.32 -10.19
C LEU A 21 20.17 -1.66 -8.75
N CYS A 22 18.87 -1.75 -8.45
CA CYS A 22 18.40 -2.17 -7.13
C CYS A 22 18.89 -3.57 -6.76
N GLN A 23 18.84 -4.51 -7.71
CA GLN A 23 19.38 -5.87 -7.52
C GLN A 23 20.89 -5.85 -7.25
N LYS A 24 21.65 -5.03 -7.99
CA LYS A 24 23.10 -4.90 -7.79
C LYS A 24 23.42 -4.36 -6.40
N ILE A 25 22.75 -3.30 -5.97
CA ILE A 25 22.98 -2.69 -4.66
C ILE A 25 22.56 -3.63 -3.53
N ALA A 26 21.43 -4.34 -3.69
CA ALA A 26 20.93 -5.26 -2.68
C ALA A 26 21.82 -6.48 -2.41
N LYS A 27 22.80 -6.77 -3.28
CA LYS A 27 23.84 -7.76 -3.00
C LYS A 27 24.79 -7.32 -1.89
N GLU A 28 25.02 -6.01 -1.76
CA GLU A 28 25.92 -5.40 -0.78
C GLU A 28 25.15 -4.88 0.45
N ASP A 29 24.06 -4.12 0.24
CA ASP A 29 23.16 -3.64 1.30
C ASP A 29 21.69 -3.94 0.94
N PRO A 30 21.15 -5.08 1.43
CA PRO A 30 19.74 -5.44 1.20
C PRO A 30 18.72 -4.45 1.77
N LEU A 31 19.09 -3.62 2.75
CA LEU A 31 18.19 -2.61 3.31
C LEU A 31 18.17 -1.33 2.46
N PHE A 32 19.16 -1.11 1.60
CA PHE A 32 19.29 0.14 0.85
C PHE A 32 18.02 0.51 0.09
N VAL A 33 17.45 -0.43 -0.67
CA VAL A 33 16.25 -0.19 -1.48
C VAL A 33 15.06 0.25 -0.62
N LEU A 34 14.94 -0.32 0.59
CA LEU A 34 13.88 0.01 1.54
C LEU A 34 14.11 1.36 2.24
N LYS A 35 15.36 1.67 2.59
CA LYS A 35 15.74 3.00 3.10
C LYS A 35 15.50 4.08 2.05
N LEU A 36 15.80 3.79 0.79
CA LEU A 36 15.52 4.68 -0.33
C LEU A 36 14.00 4.88 -0.48
N ALA A 37 13.21 3.82 -0.43
CA ALA A 37 11.74 3.94 -0.45
C ALA A 37 11.23 4.82 0.70
N TYR A 38 11.77 4.62 1.90
CA TYR A 38 11.44 5.45 3.07
C TYR A 38 11.79 6.93 2.85
N TYR A 39 12.99 7.21 2.34
CA TYR A 39 13.45 8.57 2.04
C TYR A 39 12.58 9.23 0.97
N VAL A 40 12.34 8.53 -0.13
CA VAL A 40 11.50 9.01 -1.24
C VAL A 40 10.09 9.33 -0.74
N ARG A 41 9.54 8.53 0.18
CA ARG A 41 8.22 8.80 0.75
C ARG A 41 8.19 9.99 1.70
N ASN A 42 9.11 9.99 2.67
CA ASN A 42 9.02 10.87 3.83
C ASN A 42 9.75 12.20 3.64
N THR A 43 10.70 12.26 2.70
CA THR A 43 11.45 13.48 2.37
C THR A 43 10.99 14.06 1.04
N LEU A 44 10.89 13.23 -0.01
CA LEU A 44 10.53 13.72 -1.35
C LEU A 44 9.02 13.69 -1.63
N THR A 45 8.23 13.03 -0.78
CA THR A 45 6.77 12.87 -0.90
C THR A 45 6.28 12.09 -2.14
N PHE A 46 7.19 11.47 -2.90
CA PHE A 46 6.87 10.75 -4.14
C PHE A 46 6.26 9.37 -3.86
N ARG A 47 4.93 9.34 -3.83
CA ARG A 47 4.12 8.13 -3.60
C ARG A 47 4.43 7.02 -4.61
N ASN A 48 4.38 7.35 -5.90
CA ASN A 48 4.45 6.36 -6.96
C ASN A 48 5.82 5.66 -6.99
N THR A 49 6.90 6.45 -6.98
CA THR A 49 8.28 5.94 -6.90
C THR A 49 8.51 5.10 -5.63
N THR A 50 7.95 5.50 -4.49
CA THR A 50 8.01 4.71 -3.26
C THR A 50 7.40 3.31 -3.45
N ASN A 51 6.19 3.25 -4.01
CA ASN A 51 5.49 1.99 -4.22
C ASN A 51 6.19 1.10 -5.25
N PHE A 52 6.80 1.69 -6.28
CA PHE A 52 7.67 0.97 -7.22
C PHE A 52 8.91 0.37 -6.52
N LEU A 53 9.59 1.13 -5.67
CA LEU A 53 10.78 0.66 -4.93
C LEU A 53 10.43 -0.45 -3.95
N LEU A 54 9.30 -0.36 -3.24
CA LEU A 54 8.80 -1.42 -2.37
C LEU A 54 8.51 -2.70 -3.17
N ALA A 55 7.84 -2.59 -4.32
CA ALA A 55 7.55 -3.75 -5.17
C ALA A 55 8.85 -4.39 -5.70
N THR A 56 9.82 -3.56 -6.09
CA THR A 56 11.16 -3.98 -6.50
C THR A 56 11.88 -4.73 -5.37
N ALA A 57 11.83 -4.21 -4.14
CA ALA A 57 12.40 -4.88 -2.97
C ALA A 57 11.74 -6.24 -2.70
N VAL A 58 10.43 -6.40 -2.93
CA VAL A 58 9.76 -7.71 -2.80
C VAL A 58 10.26 -8.73 -3.83
N LYS A 59 10.64 -8.27 -5.03
CA LYS A 59 11.21 -9.12 -6.09
C LYS A 59 12.62 -9.61 -5.76
N ILE A 60 13.35 -8.91 -4.89
CA ILE A 60 14.72 -9.24 -4.50
C ILE A 60 14.71 -10.06 -3.21
N ASP A 61 15.15 -11.32 -3.28
CA ASP A 61 15.09 -12.24 -2.14
C ASP A 61 15.81 -11.72 -0.89
N ALA A 62 16.99 -11.11 -1.06
CA ALA A 62 17.77 -10.53 0.04
C ALA A 62 17.02 -9.42 0.80
N CYS A 63 16.11 -8.69 0.13
CA CYS A 63 15.34 -7.61 0.75
C CYS A 63 14.09 -8.11 1.49
N ARG A 64 13.54 -9.28 1.12
CA ARG A 64 12.26 -9.81 1.64
C ARG A 64 12.14 -9.85 3.16
N PRO A 65 13.17 -10.22 3.95
CA PRO A 65 13.07 -10.23 5.41
C PRO A 65 12.71 -8.87 6.01
N PHE A 66 13.07 -7.77 5.35
CA PHE A 66 12.92 -6.41 5.85
C PHE A 66 11.66 -5.71 5.35
N VAL A 67 11.00 -6.24 4.31
CA VAL A 67 9.81 -5.64 3.69
C VAL A 67 8.68 -5.45 4.69
N ARG A 68 8.40 -6.46 5.53
CA ARG A 68 7.28 -6.41 6.49
C ARG A 68 7.39 -5.19 7.40
N THR A 69 8.60 -4.88 7.88
CA THR A 69 8.87 -3.77 8.79
C THR A 69 8.94 -2.42 8.07
N ALA A 70 9.40 -2.39 6.82
CA ALA A 70 9.57 -1.16 6.05
C ALA A 70 8.25 -0.65 5.44
N LEU A 71 7.39 -1.57 4.96
CA LEU A 71 6.16 -1.24 4.23
C LEU A 71 5.25 -0.27 5.01
N PRO A 72 4.93 -0.49 6.31
CA PRO A 72 4.06 0.42 7.05
C PRO A 72 4.62 1.86 7.18
N LYS A 73 5.95 2.00 7.14
CA LYS A 73 6.67 3.28 7.25
C LYS A 73 6.76 4.04 5.91
N CYS A 74 6.47 3.36 4.82
CA CYS A 74 6.56 3.89 3.46
C CYS A 74 5.17 4.12 2.82
N THR A 75 4.10 3.69 3.50
CA THR A 75 2.72 3.79 3.00
C THR A 75 1.89 4.61 3.98
N ASN A 76 1.17 5.61 3.47
CA ASN A 76 0.41 6.57 4.28
C ASN A 76 -1.09 6.52 3.95
N LEU A 77 -1.47 6.04 2.76
CA LEU A 77 -2.85 5.97 2.29
C LEU A 77 -3.25 4.51 2.00
N PRO A 78 -4.54 4.15 2.18
CA PRO A 78 -5.05 2.84 1.76
C PRO A 78 -4.81 2.55 0.27
N THR A 79 -4.89 3.58 -0.58
CA THR A 79 -4.60 3.47 -2.02
C THR A 79 -3.13 3.18 -2.32
N ASP A 80 -2.20 3.47 -1.41
CA ASP A 80 -0.78 3.09 -1.57
C ASP A 80 -0.65 1.57 -1.66
N LEU A 81 -1.41 0.83 -0.84
CA LEU A 81 -1.38 -0.63 -0.85
C LEU A 81 -1.90 -1.20 -2.18
N LEU A 82 -2.90 -0.57 -2.79
CA LEU A 82 -3.43 -0.95 -4.10
C LEU A 82 -2.45 -0.66 -5.25
N GLU A 83 -1.75 0.47 -5.17
CA GLU A 83 -0.72 0.83 -6.16
C GLU A 83 0.50 -0.09 -6.04
N LEU A 84 0.97 -0.36 -4.82
CA LEU A 84 2.02 -1.33 -4.53
C LEU A 84 1.67 -2.72 -5.08
N TRP A 85 0.44 -3.19 -4.86
CA TRP A 85 -0.06 -4.43 -5.44
C TRP A 85 -0.01 -4.42 -6.97
N SER A 86 -0.39 -3.31 -7.59
CA SER A 86 -0.36 -3.15 -9.04
C SER A 86 1.06 -3.22 -9.59
N PHE A 87 2.02 -2.56 -8.95
CA PHE A 87 3.44 -2.70 -9.31
C PHE A 87 3.96 -4.12 -9.14
N TRP A 88 3.61 -4.79 -8.03
CA TRP A 88 4.05 -6.16 -7.79
C TRP A 88 3.54 -7.12 -8.89
N ARG A 89 2.27 -7.03 -9.27
CA ARG A 89 1.70 -7.87 -10.35
C ARG A 89 2.46 -7.68 -11.66
N LYS A 90 2.73 -6.43 -12.02
CA LYS A 90 3.47 -6.06 -13.22
C LYS A 90 4.89 -6.60 -13.21
N LEU A 91 5.61 -6.41 -12.10
CA LEU A 91 7.01 -6.84 -11.96
C LEU A 91 7.18 -8.36 -11.85
N SER A 92 6.21 -9.06 -11.26
CA SER A 92 6.26 -10.52 -11.06
C SER A 92 5.66 -11.31 -12.22
N GLY A 93 4.82 -10.69 -13.05
CA GLY A 93 4.01 -11.37 -14.06
C GLY A 93 2.92 -12.27 -13.47
N GLY A 94 2.66 -12.20 -12.16
CA GLY A 94 1.77 -13.11 -11.45
C GLY A 94 0.79 -12.43 -10.50
N ILE A 95 -0.22 -13.20 -10.07
CA ILE A 95 -1.25 -12.78 -9.11
C ILE A 95 -1.03 -13.33 -7.69
N SER A 96 0.11 -13.99 -7.43
CA SER A 96 0.42 -14.49 -6.10
C SER A 96 1.02 -13.38 -5.24
N LEU A 97 0.54 -13.22 -4.01
CA LEU A 97 1.04 -12.23 -3.06
C LEU A 97 2.10 -12.88 -2.14
N PRO A 98 3.38 -12.45 -2.19
CA PRO A 98 4.42 -12.98 -1.32
C PRO A 98 4.07 -12.81 0.17
N SER A 99 4.52 -13.75 1.00
CA SER A 99 4.20 -13.75 2.42
C SER A 99 4.66 -12.48 3.15
N CYS A 100 5.82 -11.92 2.78
CA CYS A 100 6.34 -10.68 3.34
C CYS A 100 5.42 -9.48 3.02
N LEU A 101 4.95 -9.40 1.77
CA LEU A 101 4.05 -8.34 1.31
C LEU A 101 2.66 -8.50 1.95
N LYS A 102 2.12 -9.72 1.99
CA LYS A 102 0.84 -10.03 2.66
C LYS A 102 0.87 -9.61 4.13
N LYS A 103 1.91 -10.00 4.87
CA LYS A 103 2.06 -9.66 6.29
C LYS A 103 2.22 -8.15 6.50
N GLY A 104 3.06 -7.48 5.71
CA GLY A 104 3.23 -6.03 5.82
C GLY A 104 1.95 -5.25 5.49
N ILE A 105 1.18 -5.69 4.49
CA ILE A 105 -0.14 -5.14 4.17
C ILE A 105 -1.09 -5.32 5.36
N LEU A 106 -1.14 -6.50 5.98
CA LEU A 106 -1.99 -6.75 7.15
C LEU A 106 -1.61 -5.84 8.32
N ASP A 107 -0.32 -5.73 8.62
CA ASP A 107 0.18 -4.87 9.70
C ASP A 107 -0.24 -3.41 9.44
N LYS A 108 -0.04 -2.90 8.21
CA LYS A 108 -0.41 -1.52 7.87
C LYS A 108 -1.92 -1.29 7.83
N PHE A 109 -2.68 -2.27 7.35
CA PHE A 109 -4.12 -2.10 7.16
C PHE A 109 -4.83 -1.82 8.49
N GLY A 110 -4.36 -2.42 9.58
CA GLY A 110 -4.87 -2.16 10.93
C GLY A 110 -4.61 -0.75 11.47
N GLU A 111 -3.71 0.03 10.84
CA GLU A 111 -3.42 1.41 11.25
C GLU A 111 -4.35 2.44 10.60
N PHE A 112 -5.11 2.07 9.56
CA PHE A 112 -5.98 3.01 8.87
C PHE A 112 -7.29 3.25 9.64
N SER A 113 -7.68 4.51 9.76
CA SER A 113 -8.98 4.87 10.34
C SER A 113 -10.13 4.58 9.37
N GLU A 114 -11.34 4.43 9.92
CA GLU A 114 -12.57 4.27 9.13
C GLU A 114 -12.74 5.39 8.10
N TYR A 115 -12.41 6.64 8.46
CA TYR A 115 -12.45 7.77 7.53
C TYR A 115 -11.48 7.58 6.36
N GLN A 116 -10.24 7.15 6.62
CA GLN A 116 -9.28 6.89 5.55
C GLN A 116 -9.77 5.79 4.61
N LEU A 117 -10.29 4.69 5.17
CA LEU A 117 -10.84 3.59 4.39
C LEU A 117 -12.04 4.06 3.53
N GLY A 118 -13.00 4.75 4.12
CA GLY A 118 -14.17 5.28 3.40
C GLY A 118 -13.81 6.26 2.29
N LYS A 119 -12.91 7.22 2.59
CA LYS A 119 -12.49 8.25 1.63
C LYS A 119 -11.67 7.70 0.47
N TYR A 120 -10.68 6.83 0.75
CA TYR A 120 -9.68 6.43 -0.24
C TYR A 120 -10.02 5.12 -0.95
N LEU A 121 -10.82 4.24 -0.35
CA LEU A 121 -11.22 2.98 -0.99
C LEU A 121 -12.61 3.03 -1.63
N ASN A 122 -13.30 4.17 -1.59
CA ASN A 122 -14.69 4.31 -2.04
C ASN A 122 -15.62 3.23 -1.44
N ALA A 123 -15.31 2.76 -0.24
CA ALA A 123 -16.19 1.85 0.48
C ALA A 123 -17.46 2.64 0.80
N LYS A 124 -18.56 2.33 0.10
CA LYS A 124 -19.88 2.86 0.44
C LYS A 124 -20.14 2.46 1.89
N VAL A 125 -20.09 3.40 2.83
CA VAL A 125 -20.49 3.15 4.21
C VAL A 125 -21.95 2.69 4.15
N PRO A 126 -22.29 1.46 4.57
CA PRO A 126 -23.67 1.04 4.66
C PRO A 126 -24.39 2.05 5.56
N LYS A 127 -25.46 2.65 5.06
CA LYS A 127 -26.25 3.60 5.83
C LYS A 127 -26.67 2.90 7.13
N PRO A 128 -26.34 3.43 8.33
CA PRO A 128 -26.77 2.80 9.56
C PRO A 128 -28.29 2.67 9.51
N ALA A 129 -28.79 1.47 9.84
CA ALA A 129 -30.22 1.24 9.90
C ALA A 129 -30.84 2.29 10.83
N PRO A 130 -31.98 2.91 10.46
CA PRO A 130 -32.63 3.88 11.33
C PRO A 130 -32.86 3.21 12.68
N ALA A 131 -32.37 3.84 13.75
CA ALA A 131 -32.58 3.36 15.10
C ALA A 131 -34.09 3.16 15.31
N ALA A 132 -34.47 1.94 15.69
CA ALA A 132 -35.87 1.63 15.98
C ALA A 132 -36.40 2.66 16.98
N PRO A 133 -37.60 3.24 16.75
CA PRO A 133 -38.14 4.24 17.64
C PRO A 133 -38.28 3.64 19.04
N ALA A 134 -37.66 4.29 20.03
CA ALA A 134 -37.77 3.91 21.43
C ALA A 134 -39.25 3.84 21.80
N GLY A 135 -39.72 2.63 22.13
CA GLY A 135 -41.11 2.37 22.49
C GLY A 135 -41.54 3.28 23.63
N GLY A 136 -42.52 4.13 23.37
CA GLY A 136 -43.13 4.99 24.37
C GLY A 136 -43.82 4.14 25.45
N LYS A 137 -43.31 4.19 26.68
CA LYS A 137 -44.06 3.77 27.87
C LYS A 137 -45.27 4.70 28.02
N LYS A 138 -46.45 4.27 27.57
CA LYS A 138 -47.72 4.89 27.96
C LYS A 138 -47.91 4.68 29.47
N GLY A 139 -47.86 5.77 30.23
CA GLY A 139 -48.27 5.80 31.64
C GLY A 139 -49.74 5.42 31.76
N LYS A 140 -50.04 4.50 32.68
CA LYS A 140 -51.39 4.10 33.05
C LYS A 140 -51.86 5.04 34.15
N GLY A 141 -52.69 6.02 33.80
CA GLY A 141 -53.42 6.85 34.76
C GLY A 141 -54.38 5.95 35.55
N LYS A 142 -54.33 6.07 36.88
CA LYS A 142 -55.38 5.67 37.80
C LYS A 142 -56.27 6.88 37.99
N ASP A 143 -57.56 6.72 37.74
CA ASP A 143 -58.67 7.36 38.45
C ASP A 143 -59.81 6.33 38.53
#